data_AF-A0A3L7AZ36-F1
#
_entry.id   AF-A0A3L7AZ36-F1
#
_cell.length_a   1.000
_cell.length_b   1.000
_cell.length_c   1.000
_cell.angle_alpha   90.00
_cell.angle_beta   90.00
_cell.angle_gamma   90.00
#
_symmetry.space_group_name_H-M   'P 1'
#
loop_
_entity.id
_entity.type
_entity.pdbx_description
1 polymer ?
#
loop_
_entity_poly.entity_id
_entity_poly.type
_entity_poly.pdbx_seq_one_letter_code
_entity_poly.pdbx_strand_id
1 'polypeptide(L)' 'MSENTSEPIRRVPGSRRVRTAAVPGSDPAPQAGTRPVRAAEDSDAGWGDKPAQTSGDSGNDARMRADVPPHWGTHTR' A
#
# COMPACT_ATOMS: atom_id res chain seq x y z
N MET A 1 -10.67 12.74 40.36
CA MET A 1 -10.98 11.55 39.53
C MET A 1 -11.30 12.09 38.15
N SER A 2 -10.35 12.05 37.21
CA SER A 2 -10.58 12.60 35.86
C SER A 2 -11.41 11.60 35.05
N GLU A 3 -12.60 12.04 34.64
CA GLU A 3 -13.55 11.22 33.90
C GLU A 3 -13.02 10.94 32.49
N ASN A 4 -12.83 9.65 32.20
CA ASN A 4 -12.58 9.16 30.84
C ASN A 4 -13.83 9.43 29.98
N THR A 5 -13.80 10.53 29.24
CA THR A 5 -14.83 10.86 28.24
C THR A 5 -14.62 9.97 27.02
N SER A 6 -15.33 8.84 26.97
CA SER A 6 -15.35 7.96 25.80
C SER A 6 -15.97 8.70 24.61
N GLU A 7 -15.17 9.00 23.59
CA GLU A 7 -15.69 9.57 22.35
C GLU A 7 -16.69 8.61 21.68
N PRO A 8 -17.78 9.13 21.06
CA PRO A 8 -18.83 8.29 20.54
C PRO A 8 -18.37 7.54 19.28
N ILE A 9 -18.16 6.23 19.44
CA ILE A 9 -17.99 5.27 18.35
C ILE A 9 -19.17 5.38 17.38
N ARG A 10 -18.91 5.77 16.12
CA ARG A 10 -19.91 5.76 15.05
C ARG A 10 -19.92 4.40 14.36
N ARG A 11 -21.02 3.66 14.54
CA ARG A 11 -21.31 2.45 13.77
C ARG A 11 -21.99 2.85 12.46
N VAL A 12 -21.35 2.54 11.34
CA VAL A 12 -21.91 2.80 10.00
C VAL A 12 -22.68 1.55 9.54
N PRO A 13 -23.98 1.66 9.21
CA PRO A 13 -24.75 0.52 8.71
C PRO A 13 -24.07 -0.17 7.53
N GLY A 14 -23.93 -1.49 7.57
CA GLY A 14 -23.23 -2.29 6.55
C GLY A 14 -21.70 -2.31 6.65
N SER A 15 -21.09 -1.47 7.48
CA SER A 15 -19.65 -1.53 7.76
C SER A 15 -19.36 -2.51 8.89
N ARG A 16 -18.45 -3.47 8.64
CA ARG A 16 -17.89 -4.31 9.72
C ARG A 16 -16.89 -3.57 10.60
N ARG A 17 -16.37 -2.42 10.14
CA ARG A 17 -15.38 -1.63 10.86
C ARG A 17 -16.04 -0.54 11.68
N VAL A 18 -15.56 -0.41 12.92
CA VAL A 18 -15.85 0.70 13.84
C VAL A 18 -15.18 1.97 13.33
N ARG A 19 -15.87 3.11 13.40
CA ARG A 19 -15.29 4.44 13.15
C ARG A 19 -15.29 5.25 14.44
N THR A 20 -14.18 5.93 14.74
CA THR A 20 -14.08 6.90 15.84
C THR A 20 -14.41 8.30 15.36
N ALA A 21 -14.79 9.19 16.27
CA ALA A 21 -14.85 10.61 15.95
C ALA A 21 -13.44 11.17 15.71
N ALA A 22 -13.36 12.31 15.02
CA ALA A 22 -12.12 13.04 14.91
C ALA A 22 -11.85 13.78 16.22
N VAL A 23 -10.58 13.85 16.62
CA VAL A 23 -10.16 14.56 17.84
C VAL A 23 -10.53 16.05 17.71
N PRO A 24 -11.02 16.71 18.78
CA PRO A 24 -11.29 18.14 18.77
C PRO A 24 -10.08 18.96 18.26
N GLY A 25 -10.34 19.89 17.34
CA GLY A 25 -9.27 20.68 16.68
C GLY A 25 -8.61 20.01 15.48
N SER A 26 -9.02 18.79 15.10
CA SER A 26 -8.57 18.18 13.84
C SER A 26 -9.07 18.97 12.64
N ASP A 27 -8.20 19.17 11.65
CA ASP A 27 -8.58 19.72 10.35
C ASP A 27 -9.58 18.76 9.66
N PRO A 28 -10.79 19.21 9.30
CA PRO A 28 -11.79 18.38 8.64
C PRO A 28 -11.43 18.05 7.18
N ALA A 29 -10.49 18.79 6.57
CA ALA A 29 -10.17 18.69 5.16
C ALA A 29 -8.65 18.81 4.93
N PRO A 30 -7.84 17.90 5.53
CA PRO A 30 -6.40 17.95 5.36
C PRO A 30 -6.03 17.91 3.89
N GLN A 31 -5.22 18.87 3.45
CA GLN A 31 -4.75 19.04 2.07
C GLN A 31 -5.83 19.42 1.04
N ALA A 32 -7.02 19.86 1.47
CA ALA A 32 -8.04 20.36 0.53
C ALA A 32 -7.52 21.59 -0.25
N GLY A 33 -7.69 21.56 -1.57
CA GLY A 33 -7.29 22.66 -2.46
C GLY A 33 -5.78 22.79 -2.69
N THR A 34 -4.95 21.91 -2.13
CA THR A 34 -3.50 21.88 -2.35
C THR A 34 -3.11 20.65 -3.15
N ARG A 35 -2.13 20.80 -4.06
CA ARG A 35 -1.51 19.63 -4.68
C ARG A 35 -0.75 18.88 -3.57
N PRO A 36 -0.92 17.55 -3.45
CA PRO A 36 -0.19 16.78 -2.45
C PRO A 36 1.31 16.95 -2.70
N VAL A 37 2.01 17.40 -1.66
CA VAL A 37 3.46 17.56 -1.67
C VAL A 37 4.05 16.29 -1.08
N ARG A 38 4.89 15.61 -1.87
CA ARG A 38 5.63 14.45 -1.41
C ARG A 38 6.68 14.88 -0.38
N ALA A 39 6.91 14.03 0.61
CA ALA A 39 8.00 14.22 1.55
C ALA A 39 9.35 14.10 0.80
N ALA A 40 10.42 14.68 1.34
CA ALA A 40 11.72 14.72 0.66
C ALA A 40 12.32 13.31 0.45
N GLU A 41 11.95 12.37 1.32
CA GLU A 41 12.32 10.97 1.31
C GLU A 41 11.40 10.09 0.45
N ASP A 42 10.25 10.59 0.02
CA ASP A 42 9.30 9.81 -0.78
C ASP A 42 9.80 9.70 -2.22
N SER A 43 10.08 8.46 -2.62
CA SER A 43 10.64 8.14 -3.93
C SER A 43 9.94 6.91 -4.51
N ASP A 44 9.58 7.00 -5.78
CA ASP A 44 8.97 5.88 -6.50
C ASP A 44 9.95 4.71 -6.72
N ALA A 45 11.24 4.91 -6.41
CA ALA A 45 12.28 3.90 -6.54
C ALA A 45 12.03 2.62 -5.74
N GLY A 46 11.29 2.69 -4.63
CA GLY A 46 10.90 1.52 -3.82
C GLY A 46 9.62 0.83 -4.30
N TRP A 47 8.86 1.48 -5.18
CA TRP A 47 7.53 1.05 -5.62
C TRP A 47 7.54 0.38 -7.01
N GLY A 48 8.72 0.20 -7.61
CA GLY A 48 8.87 -0.46 -8.91
C GLY A 48 8.82 0.48 -10.12
N ASP A 49 8.90 1.80 -9.88
CA ASP A 49 8.84 2.84 -10.93
C ASP A 49 10.21 3.13 -11.57
N LYS A 50 11.28 2.55 -11.01
CA LYS A 50 12.49 2.33 -11.79
C LYS A 50 12.11 1.38 -12.93
N PRO A 51 12.38 1.72 -14.21
CA PRO A 51 12.22 0.75 -15.27
C PRO A 51 12.98 -0.50 -14.83
N ALA A 52 12.27 -1.62 -14.74
CA ALA A 52 12.91 -2.92 -14.53
C ALA A 52 14.12 -2.92 -15.46
N GLN A 53 15.33 -3.05 -14.92
CA GLN A 53 16.53 -3.03 -15.74
C GLN A 53 16.38 -4.16 -16.76
N THR A 54 15.96 -3.78 -17.96
CA THR A 54 15.64 -4.61 -19.11
C THR A 54 14.90 -5.90 -18.73
N SER A 55 13.57 -5.80 -18.65
CA SER A 55 12.65 -6.93 -18.79
C SER A 55 13.06 -7.75 -20.03
N GLY A 56 13.76 -8.85 -19.82
CA GLY A 56 14.34 -9.66 -20.88
C GLY A 56 15.43 -10.59 -20.36
N ASP A 57 16.47 -10.02 -19.75
CA ASP A 57 17.65 -10.76 -19.27
C ASP A 57 18.26 -10.14 -18.01
N SER A 58 17.42 -9.58 -17.15
CA SER A 58 17.85 -9.29 -15.78
C SER A 58 18.24 -10.62 -15.12
N GLY A 59 19.45 -10.70 -14.53
CA GLY A 59 20.06 -11.96 -14.12
C GLY A 59 19.28 -12.80 -13.09
N ASN A 60 18.19 -12.27 -12.51
CA ASN A 60 17.27 -13.05 -11.69
C ASN A 60 16.25 -13.82 -12.54
N ASP A 61 15.65 -13.18 -13.54
CA ASP A 61 14.67 -13.82 -14.42
C ASP A 61 15.30 -14.95 -15.23
N ALA A 62 16.56 -14.76 -15.67
CA ALA A 62 17.34 -15.79 -16.32
C ALA A 62 17.59 -17.01 -15.41
N ARG A 63 17.94 -16.77 -14.12
CA ARG A 63 18.12 -17.85 -13.13
C ARG A 63 16.80 -18.59 -12.83
N MET A 64 15.71 -17.86 -12.63
CA MET A 64 14.41 -18.46 -12.35
C MET A 64 13.90 -19.31 -13.53
N ARG A 65 14.18 -18.92 -14.78
CA ARG A 65 13.87 -19.72 -15.97
C ARG A 65 14.76 -20.97 -16.10
N ALA A 66 16.02 -20.90 -15.66
CA ALA A 66 16.93 -22.04 -15.67
C ALA A 66 16.60 -23.06 -14.56
N ASP A 67 16.14 -22.59 -13.40
CA ASP A 67 15.88 -23.40 -12.21
C ASP A 67 14.45 -23.97 -12.15
N VAL A 68 13.72 -24.00 -13.28
CA VAL A 68 12.34 -24.52 -13.34
C VAL A 68 12.35 -26.05 -13.09
N PRO A 69 11.67 -26.55 -12.05
CA PRO A 69 11.60 -27.99 -11.79
C PRO A 69 10.91 -28.78 -12.90
N PRO A 70 11.27 -30.06 -13.13
CA PRO A 70 10.79 -30.84 -14.27
C PRO A 70 9.26 -31.03 -14.31
N HIS A 71 8.59 -30.98 -13.16
CA HIS A 71 7.13 -31.09 -13.08
C HIS A 71 6.37 -29.82 -13.53
N TRP A 72 7.09 -28.72 -13.82
CA TRP A 72 6.51 -27.45 -14.27
C TRP A 72 6.54 -27.28 -15.80
N GLY A 73 7.22 -28.20 -16.52
CA GLY A 73 7.42 -28.13 -17.98
C GLY A 73 6.73 -29.22 -18.80
N THR A 74 6.01 -30.17 -18.17
CA THR A 74 5.39 -31.30 -18.88
C THR A 74 3.87 -31.16 -19.00
N HIS A 75 3.44 -30.15 -19.75
CA HIS A 75 2.15 -30.18 -20.43
C HIS A 75 2.39 -30.08 -21.94
N THR A 76 2.71 -31.25 -22.52
CA THR A 76 2.41 -31.70 -23.89
C THR A 76 2.64 -30.75 -25.07
N ARG A 77 3.53 -31.18 -25.98
CA ARG A 77 3.04 -31.76 -27.24
C ARG A 77 3.87 -32.95 -27.66
#